data_AF-C5A2W2-F1
#
_entry.id   AF-C5A2W2-F1
#
_cell.length_a   1.000
_cell.length_b   1.000
_cell.length_c   1.000
_cell.angle_alpha   90.00
_cell.angle_beta   90.00
_cell.angle_gamma   90.00
#
_symmetry.space_group_name_H-M   'P 1'
#
loop_
_entity.id
_entity.type
_entity.pdbx_description
1 polymer ?
#
loop_
_entity_poly.entity_id
_entity_poly.type
_entity_poly.pdbx_seq_one_letter_code
_entity_poly.pdbx_strand_id
1 'polypeptide(L)' 'MLSDDYDARKKARLLGIKVSGTIGLLVLGVKRGVLTLEEGNGLLEKMIEKGFYSPVKRLEEVMPAFSP' A
#
# COMPACT_ATOMS: atom_id res chain seq x y z
N MET A 1 -23.79 0.94 12.54
CA MET A 1 -23.37 -0.46 12.33
C MET A 1 -21.86 -0.52 12.45
N LEU A 2 -21.33 -1.29 13.38
CA LEU A 2 -19.89 -1.50 13.56
C LEU A 2 -19.51 -2.81 12.86
N SER A 3 -18.46 -2.82 12.06
CA SER A 3 -17.99 -3.97 11.27
C SER A 3 -16.46 -3.96 11.31
N ASP A 4 -15.83 -5.13 11.31
CA ASP A 4 -14.38 -5.22 11.27
C ASP A 4 -13.83 -4.97 9.85
N ASP A 5 -12.51 -4.84 9.76
CA ASP A 5 -11.78 -4.61 8.52
C ASP A 5 -11.96 -5.73 7.48
N TYR A 6 -12.13 -6.97 7.92
CA TYR A 6 -12.26 -8.13 7.01
C TYR A 6 -13.61 -8.12 6.31
N ASP A 7 -14.69 -7.95 7.07
CA ASP A 7 -16.04 -7.85 6.53
C ASP A 7 -16.24 -6.59 5.69
N ALA A 8 -15.67 -5.46 6.11
CA ALA A 8 -15.66 -4.23 5.33
C ALA A 8 -14.97 -4.43 3.97
N ARG A 9 -13.80 -5.07 3.95
CA ARG A 9 -13.08 -5.38 2.70
C ARG A 9 -13.86 -6.35 1.82
N LYS A 10 -14.51 -7.36 2.41
CA LYS A 10 -15.36 -8.30 1.67
C LYS A 10 -16.53 -7.58 1.00
N LYS A 11 -17.21 -6.69 1.72
CA LYS A 11 -18.33 -5.90 1.18
C LYS A 11 -17.86 -4.92 0.11
N ALA A 12 -16.74 -4.23 0.32
CA ALA A 12 -16.16 -3.32 -0.67
C ALA A 12 -15.88 -4.03 -2.01
N ARG A 13 -15.30 -5.23 -1.97
CA ARG A 13 -15.07 -6.05 -3.18
C ARG A 13 -16.37 -6.42 -3.89
N LEU A 14 -17.41 -6.82 -3.15
CA LEU A 14 -18.73 -7.13 -3.73
C LEU A 14 -19.37 -5.93 -4.44
N LEU A 15 -19.08 -4.71 -3.95
CA LEU A 15 -19.58 -3.45 -4.52
C LEU A 15 -18.66 -2.89 -5.62
N GLY A 16 -17.59 -3.60 -6.01
CA GLY A 16 -16.62 -3.11 -6.99
C GLY A 16 -15.74 -1.95 -6.49
N ILE A 17 -15.74 -1.68 -5.19
CA ILE A 17 -14.92 -0.64 -4.57
C ILE A 17 -13.49 -1.17 -4.42
N LYS A 18 -12.52 -0.46 -5.01
CA LYS A 18 -11.11 -0.79 -4.85
C LYS A 18 -10.70 -0.60 -3.39
N VAL A 19 -10.07 -1.63 -2.83
CA VAL A 19 -9.46 -1.58 -1.50
C VAL A 19 -7.94 -1.46 -1.63
N SER A 20 -7.31 -0.70 -0.76
CA SER A 20 -5.85 -0.60 -0.67
C SER A 20 -5.34 -1.21 0.64
N GLY A 21 -4.10 -1.69 0.61
CA GLY A 21 -3.33 -2.06 1.78
C GLY A 21 -2.26 -1.00 2.09
N THR A 22 -1.46 -1.23 3.13
CA THR A 22 -0.44 -0.27 3.56
C THR A 22 0.61 0.01 2.49
N ILE A 23 1.01 -1.01 1.72
CA ILE A 23 1.95 -0.84 0.59
C ILE A 23 1.36 0.07 -0.49
N GLY A 24 0.08 -0.11 -0.81
CA GLY A 24 -0.61 0.76 -1.77
C GLY A 24 -0.72 2.21 -1.28
N LEU A 25 -0.79 2.42 0.03
CA LEU A 25 -0.71 3.75 0.66
C LEU A 25 0.69 4.38 0.52
N LEU A 26 1.76 3.62 0.73
CA LEU A 26 3.13 4.10 0.49
C LEU A 26 3.34 4.49 -0.98
N VAL A 27 2.92 3.62 -1.91
CA VAL A 27 2.95 3.91 -3.36
C VAL A 27 2.15 5.17 -3.69
N LEU A 28 0.98 5.35 -3.09
CA LEU A 28 0.17 6.55 -3.30
C LEU A 28 0.86 7.81 -2.77
N GLY A 29 1.53 7.72 -1.62
CA GLY A 29 2.35 8.80 -1.07
C GLY A 29 3.46 9.22 -2.02
N VAL A 30 4.17 8.25 -2.60
CA VAL A 30 5.19 8.50 -3.63
C VAL A 30 4.58 9.15 -4.87
N LYS A 31 3.48 8.61 -5.39
CA LYS A 31 2.79 9.15 -6.57
C LYS A 31 2.26 10.57 -6.39
N ARG A 32 1.91 10.95 -5.16
CA ARG A 32 1.42 12.30 -4.83
C ARG A 32 2.52 13.26 -4.41
N GLY A 33 3.78 12.84 -4.41
CA GLY A 33 4.91 13.65 -3.96
C GLY A 33 4.90 13.95 -2.45
N VAL A 34 4.14 13.19 -1.66
CA VAL A 34 4.16 13.27 -0.18
C VAL A 34 5.40 12.58 0.37
N LEU A 35 5.89 11.56 -0.34
CA LEU A 35 7.14 10.86 -0.08
C LEU A 35 7.96 10.85 -1.36
N THR A 36 9.28 10.90 -1.25
CA THR A 36 10.17 10.42 -2.31
C THR A 36 10.11 8.89 -2.36
N LEU A 37 10.52 8.30 -3.49
CA LEU A 37 10.62 6.85 -3.63
C LEU A 37 11.61 6.24 -2.61
N GLU A 38 12.69 6.95 -2.32
CA GLU A 38 13.69 6.55 -1.32
C GLU A 38 13.09 6.54 0.09
N GLU A 39 12.38 7.61 0.50
CA GLU A 39 11.69 7.66 1.79
C GLU A 39 10.64 6.56 1.91
N GLY A 40 9.87 6.30 0.85
CA GLY A 40 8.89 5.23 0.81
C GLY A 40 9.50 3.84 1.02
N ASN A 41 10.63 3.57 0.36
CA ASN A 41 11.36 2.31 0.54
C ASN A 41 12.00 2.20 1.94
N GLY A 42 12.58 3.28 2.46
CA GLY A 42 13.14 3.30 3.81
C GLY A 42 12.07 3.09 4.90
N LEU A 43 10.84 3.56 4.68
CA LEU A 43 9.71 3.26 5.57
C LEU A 43 9.32 1.78 5.48
N LEU A 44 9.22 1.22 4.27
CA LEU A 44 8.87 -0.18 4.07
C LEU A 44 9.90 -1.11 4.74
N GLU A 45 11.19 -0.83 4.58
CA GLU A 45 12.27 -1.58 5.21
C GLU A 45 12.15 -1.57 6.73
N LYS A 46 12.01 -0.39 7.35
CA LYS A 46 11.80 -0.24 8.80
C LYS A 46 10.55 -0.96 9.31
N MET A 47 9.50 -1.03 8.49
CA MET A 47 8.29 -1.79 8.83
C MET A 47 8.58 -3.29 8.84
N ILE A 48 9.26 -3.81 7.80
CA ILE A 48 9.63 -5.22 7.68
C ILE A 48 10.56 -5.64 8.83
N GLU A 49 11.56 -4.83 9.16
CA GLU A 49 12.47 -5.05 10.30
C GLU A 49 11.71 -5.18 11.63
N LYS A 50 10.58 -4.46 11.76
CA LYS A 50 9.69 -4.51 12.94
C LYS A 50 8.62 -5.62 12.87
N GLY A 51 8.70 -6.52 11.88
CA GLY A 51 7.81 -7.67 11.76
C GLY A 51 6.60 -7.47 10.86
N PHE A 52 6.52 -6.38 10.09
CA PHE A 52 5.48 -6.24 9.06
C PHE A 52 5.70 -7.26 7.95
N TYR A 53 4.69 -8.09 7.68
CA TYR A 53 4.70 -8.96 6.50
C TYR A 53 4.49 -8.13 5.23
N SER A 54 5.49 -8.13 4.35
CA SER A 54 5.41 -7.51 3.04
C SER A 54 5.64 -8.53 1.93
N PRO A 55 4.74 -8.65 0.92
CA PRO A 55 4.97 -9.46 -0.26
C PRO A 55 6.03 -8.89 -1.22
N VAL A 56 6.48 -7.65 -1.01
CA VAL A 56 7.53 -6.98 -1.81
C VAL A 56 8.58 -6.35 -0.91
N LYS A 57 9.80 -6.19 -1.40
CA LYS A 57 10.88 -5.52 -0.65
C LYS A 57 11.05 -4.06 -1.06
N ARG A 58 10.60 -3.73 -2.26
CA ARG A 58 10.78 -2.44 -2.91
C ARG A 58 9.43 -1.98 -3.49
N LEU A 59 9.10 -0.71 -3.32
CA LEU A 59 7.83 -0.14 -3.81
C LEU A 59 7.74 -0.19 -5.34
N GLU A 60 8.87 -0.10 -6.03
CA GLU A 60 8.97 -0.15 -7.49
C GLU A 60 8.42 -1.47 -8.08
N GLU A 61 8.44 -2.57 -7.32
CA GLU A 61 7.92 -3.88 -7.75
C GLU A 61 6.40 -3.86 -8.02
N VAL A 62 5.69 -2.90 -7.42
CA VAL A 62 4.22 -2.77 -7.52
C VAL A 62 3.79 -1.39 -8.03
N MET A 63 4.74 -0.51 -8.33
CA MET A 63 4.45 0.72 -9.04
C MET A 63 4.22 0.37 -10.51
N PRO A 64 3.06 0.72 -11.09
CA PRO A 64 2.89 0.59 -12.53
C PRO A 64 3.95 1.46 -13.22
N ALA A 65 4.55 0.92 -14.29
CA ALA A 65 5.50 1.66 -15.12
C ALA A 65 4.88 3.02 -15.49
N PHE A 66 5.63 4.08 -15.21
CA PHE A 66 5.18 5.44 -15.51
C PHE A 66 4.98 5.54 -17.02
N SER A 67 3.73 5.65 -17.48
CA SER A 67 3.45 6.18 -18.81
C SER A 67 3.39 7.70 -18.65
N PRO A 68 4.28 8.45 -19.32
CA PRO A 68 4.31 9.91 -19.26
C PRO A 68 2.99 10.54 -19.73
#